data_AF-A0A970G3U5-F1
#
_entry.id   AF-A0A970G3U5-F1
#
_cell.length_a   1.000
_cell.length_b   1.000
_cell.length_c   1.000
_cell.angle_alpha   90.00
_cell.angle_beta   90.00
_cell.angle_gamma   90.00
#
_symmetry.space_group_name_H-M   'P 1'
#
loop_
_entity.id
_entity.type
_entity.pdbx_description
1 polymer ?
#
loop_
_entity_poly.entity_id
_entity_poly.type
_entity_poly.pdbx_seq_one_letter_code
_entity_poly.pdbx_strand_id
1 'polypeptide(L)'
;MTTTSKHPNKWHPANWLELSSPLTLGFAGLSLLALALALITGGASNRALFSVYRSSAGNPLFYIRLFTHVLGHADFAHYATNMAMFLLLCPLVEKTYGVGRTLLMFAVTALITGLVHLLLSANTASLGASGIIFMLILLSASSTRKTRKIPLTLLLVAVIYMGQEIVGIFQKDNVSQLAHLIGGLCGLGFGLLLTKKQNH
;
A
#
# COMPACT_ATOMS: atom_id res chain seq x y z
N MET A 1 51.46 -20.11 -17.45
CA MET A 1 50.29 -20.80 -16.86
C MET A 1 49.05 -20.00 -17.22
N THR A 2 48.16 -20.62 -17.98
CA THR A 2 46.97 -20.04 -18.60
C THR A 2 45.93 -19.65 -17.55
N THR A 3 45.49 -18.40 -17.57
CA THR A 3 44.32 -17.91 -16.86
C THR A 3 43.08 -18.48 -17.53
N THR A 4 42.39 -19.41 -16.87
CA THR A 4 41.08 -19.88 -17.31
C THR A 4 40.05 -18.80 -16.98
N SER A 5 39.71 -17.95 -17.96
CA SER A 5 38.52 -17.11 -17.88
C SER A 5 37.30 -18.03 -17.91
N LYS A 6 36.75 -18.34 -16.73
CA LYS A 6 35.41 -18.92 -16.64
C LYS A 6 34.43 -17.89 -17.18
N HIS A 7 34.03 -18.02 -18.45
CA HIS A 7 32.88 -17.32 -18.98
C HIS A 7 31.66 -17.71 -18.13
N PRO A 8 31.04 -16.80 -17.37
CA PRO A 8 29.84 -17.13 -16.62
C PRO A 8 28.75 -17.51 -17.60
N ASN A 9 28.16 -18.69 -17.38
CA ASN A 9 27.09 -19.24 -18.21
C ASN A 9 25.91 -18.24 -18.24
N LYS A 10 25.62 -17.65 -19.41
CA LYS A 10 24.68 -16.53 -19.59
C LYS A 10 23.20 -16.91 -19.38
N TRP A 11 22.91 -18.19 -19.17
CA TRP A 11 21.55 -18.76 -19.18
C TRP A 11 21.08 -19.29 -17.83
N HIS A 12 21.50 -18.68 -16.71
CA HIS A 12 20.82 -18.91 -15.44
C HIS A 12 19.69 -17.90 -15.27
N PRO A 13 18.40 -18.31 -15.27
CA PRO A 13 17.27 -17.38 -15.12
C PRO A 13 17.31 -16.59 -13.80
N ALA A 14 18.00 -17.11 -12.78
CA ALA A 14 18.28 -16.41 -11.53
C ALA A 14 19.11 -15.12 -11.71
N ASN A 15 19.84 -14.96 -12.82
CA ASN A 15 20.58 -13.73 -13.14
C ASN A 15 19.69 -12.62 -13.74
N TRP A 16 18.42 -12.91 -14.02
CA TRP A 16 17.49 -12.02 -14.72
C TRP A 16 16.37 -11.48 -13.81
N LEU A 17 16.18 -12.13 -12.65
CA LEU A 17 15.13 -11.83 -11.68
C LEU A 17 15.75 -11.43 -10.34
N GLU A 18 15.66 -10.15 -10.00
CA GLU A 18 16.14 -9.61 -8.73
C GLU A 18 14.98 -9.48 -7.73
N LEU A 19 15.04 -10.26 -6.64
CA LEU A 19 14.11 -10.14 -5.50
C LEU A 19 14.58 -9.03 -4.56
N SER A 20 14.69 -7.80 -5.07
CA SER A 20 15.25 -6.67 -4.33
C SER A 20 14.33 -6.07 -3.27
N SER A 21 13.03 -6.41 -3.31
CA SER A 21 11.99 -5.79 -2.49
C SER A 21 11.04 -6.85 -1.89
N PRO A 22 11.52 -7.66 -0.93
CA PRO A 22 10.75 -8.77 -0.35
C PRO A 22 9.43 -8.33 0.27
N LEU A 23 9.36 -7.15 0.91
CA LEU A 23 8.11 -6.67 1.50
C LEU A 23 7.11 -6.29 0.40
N THR A 24 7.57 -5.58 -0.64
CA THR A 24 6.73 -5.21 -1.79
C THR A 24 6.13 -6.46 -2.45
N LEU A 25 6.95 -7.45 -2.77
CA LEU A 25 6.49 -8.67 -3.43
C LEU A 25 5.60 -9.51 -2.52
N GLY A 26 5.94 -9.60 -1.23
CA GLY A 26 5.12 -10.30 -0.24
C GLY A 26 3.74 -9.68 -0.09
N PHE A 27 3.64 -8.36 0.01
CA PHE A 27 2.35 -7.66 0.11
C PHE A 27 1.50 -7.86 -1.14
N ALA A 28 2.10 -7.73 -2.33
CA ALA A 28 1.39 -7.95 -3.60
C ALA A 28 0.87 -9.39 -3.71
N GLY A 29 1.70 -10.38 -3.38
CA GLY A 29 1.32 -11.79 -3.38
C GLY A 29 0.23 -12.13 -2.36
N LEU A 30 0.31 -11.58 -1.14
CA LEU A 30 -0.73 -11.75 -0.12
C LEU A 30 -2.05 -11.09 -0.53
N SER A 31 -2.00 -9.93 -1.18
CA SER A 31 -3.19 -9.25 -1.71
C SER A 31 -3.83 -10.04 -2.86
N LEU A 32 -3.03 -10.67 -3.72
CA LEU A 32 -3.52 -11.56 -4.76
C LEU A 32 -4.18 -12.81 -4.18
N LEU A 33 -3.58 -13.40 -3.14
CA LEU A 33 -4.17 -14.53 -2.41
C LEU A 33 -5.49 -14.14 -1.75
N ALA A 34 -5.56 -12.97 -1.13
CA ALA A 34 -6.79 -12.44 -0.55
C ALA A 34 -7.90 -12.28 -1.61
N LEU A 35 -7.56 -11.74 -2.79
CA LEU A 35 -8.49 -11.65 -3.92
C LEU A 35 -8.94 -13.04 -4.39
N ALA A 36 -8.03 -14.00 -4.56
CA ALA A 36 -8.38 -15.36 -4.96
C ALA A 36 -9.33 -16.03 -3.96
N LEU A 37 -9.06 -15.88 -2.65
CA LEU A 37 -9.97 -16.36 -1.60
C LEU A 37 -11.33 -15.68 -1.67
N ALA A 38 -11.38 -14.38 -1.97
CA ALA A 38 -12.64 -13.66 -2.12
C ALA A 38 -13.46 -14.20 -3.30
N LEU A 39 -12.80 -14.48 -4.43
CA LEU A 39 -13.45 -15.07 -5.60
C LEU A 39 -13.99 -16.47 -5.31
N ILE A 40 -13.19 -17.33 -4.67
CA ILE A 40 -13.59 -18.71 -4.33
C ILE A 40 -14.75 -18.73 -3.31
N THR A 41 -14.78 -17.78 -2.37
CA THR A 41 -15.77 -17.76 -1.28
C THR A 41 -16.97 -16.84 -1.52
N GLY A 42 -17.13 -16.26 -2.71
CA GLY A 42 -18.21 -15.29 -2.98
C GLY A 42 -18.13 -14.05 -2.06
N GLY A 43 -16.91 -13.60 -1.77
CA GLY A 43 -16.61 -12.45 -0.91
C GLY A 43 -16.70 -12.69 0.59
N ALA A 44 -16.93 -13.94 1.05
CA ALA A 44 -17.00 -14.23 2.48
C ALA A 44 -15.66 -13.99 3.19
N SER A 45 -14.52 -14.29 2.56
CA SER A 45 -13.20 -13.98 3.11
C SER A 45 -12.96 -12.48 3.28
N ASN A 46 -13.41 -11.65 2.33
CA ASN A 46 -13.35 -10.18 2.45
C ASN A 46 -14.17 -9.71 3.65
N ARG A 47 -15.40 -10.20 3.82
CA ARG A 47 -16.24 -9.85 4.98
C ARG A 47 -15.62 -10.29 6.30
N ALA A 48 -15.03 -11.48 6.35
CA ALA A 48 -14.43 -12.02 7.56
C ALA A 48 -13.11 -11.34 7.94
N LEU A 49 -12.24 -11.06 6.96
CA LEU A 49 -10.84 -10.72 7.20
C LEU A 49 -10.37 -9.47 6.43
N PHE A 50 -10.74 -9.30 5.17
CA PHE A 50 -10.08 -8.31 4.30
C PHE A 50 -10.92 -7.06 4.01
N SER A 51 -11.87 -6.73 4.89
CA SER A 51 -12.61 -5.46 4.83
C SER A 51 -12.88 -4.95 6.23
N VAL A 52 -12.83 -3.64 6.41
CA VAL A 52 -13.13 -2.97 7.68
C VAL A 52 -14.51 -2.34 7.62
N TYR A 53 -15.32 -2.62 8.65
CA TYR A 53 -16.66 -2.07 8.84
C TYR A 53 -17.06 -2.15 10.31
N ARG A 54 -18.06 -1.36 10.71
CA ARG A 54 -18.52 -1.33 12.11
C ARG A 54 -18.95 -2.71 12.57
N SER A 55 -18.36 -3.14 13.68
CA SER A 55 -18.70 -4.41 14.33
C SER A 55 -18.29 -4.35 15.80
N SER A 56 -18.83 -5.27 16.60
CA SER A 56 -18.57 -5.30 18.04
C SER A 56 -17.08 -5.43 18.35
N ALA A 57 -16.59 -4.64 19.30
CA ALA A 57 -15.24 -4.76 19.84
C ALA A 57 -15.01 -6.11 20.54
N GLY A 58 -16.08 -6.81 20.94
CA GLY A 58 -15.99 -8.17 21.48
C GLY A 58 -15.68 -9.25 20.43
N ASN A 59 -15.70 -8.92 19.13
CA ASN A 59 -15.36 -9.85 18.06
C ASN A 59 -13.85 -9.78 17.75
N PRO A 60 -13.06 -10.85 17.94
CA PRO A 60 -11.63 -10.85 17.63
C PRO A 60 -11.32 -10.46 16.17
N LEU A 61 -12.20 -10.80 15.23
CA LEU A 61 -12.03 -10.46 13.81
C LEU A 61 -12.09 -8.96 13.55
N PHE A 62 -12.68 -8.17 14.45
CA PHE A 62 -12.67 -6.70 14.36
C PHE A 62 -11.23 -6.17 14.32
N TYR A 63 -10.39 -6.63 15.25
CA TYR A 63 -9.00 -6.19 15.35
C TYR A 63 -8.16 -6.66 14.17
N ILE A 64 -8.41 -7.87 13.66
CA ILE A 64 -7.73 -8.38 12.47
C ILE A 64 -8.04 -7.49 11.27
N ARG A 65 -9.33 -7.20 11.02
CA ARG A 65 -9.80 -6.38 9.90
C ARG A 65 -9.22 -4.95 9.90
N LEU A 66 -8.93 -4.37 11.08
CA LEU A 66 -8.25 -3.07 11.16
C LEU A 66 -6.90 -3.05 10.43
N PHE A 67 -6.19 -4.18 10.36
CA PHE A 67 -4.91 -4.26 9.69
C PHE A 67 -4.99 -4.94 8.32
N THR A 68 -5.83 -5.97 8.17
CA THR A 68 -5.85 -6.78 6.96
C THR A 68 -6.76 -6.25 5.85
N HIS A 69 -7.59 -5.23 6.11
CA HIS A 69 -8.43 -4.63 5.06
C HIS A 69 -7.63 -4.05 3.88
N VAL A 70 -6.37 -3.66 4.11
CA VAL A 70 -5.49 -3.14 3.04
C VAL A 70 -5.05 -4.20 2.03
N LEU A 71 -5.24 -5.49 2.34
CA LEU A 71 -4.95 -6.61 1.44
C LEU A 71 -6.16 -6.96 0.55
N GLY A 72 -7.38 -6.61 0.99
CA GLY A 72 -8.60 -6.97 0.29
C GLY A 72 -8.83 -6.12 -0.95
N HIS A 73 -9.37 -6.72 -2.01
CA HIS A 73 -9.76 -6.03 -3.23
C HIS A 73 -11.14 -6.53 -3.69
N ALA A 74 -11.90 -5.65 -4.35
CA ALA A 74 -13.28 -5.93 -4.76
C ALA A 74 -13.32 -6.85 -5.99
N ASP A 75 -12.39 -6.62 -6.91
CA ASP A 75 -12.20 -7.36 -8.15
C ASP A 75 -10.75 -7.25 -8.63
N PHE A 76 -10.45 -7.90 -9.75
CA PHE A 76 -9.11 -7.88 -10.34
C PHE A 76 -8.69 -6.51 -10.86
N ALA A 77 -9.63 -5.68 -11.35
CA ALA A 77 -9.29 -4.34 -11.83
C ALA A 77 -8.87 -3.43 -10.68
N HIS A 78 -9.60 -3.47 -9.56
CA HIS A 78 -9.24 -2.77 -8.33
C HIS A 78 -7.87 -3.24 -7.81
N TYR A 79 -7.61 -4.55 -7.78
CA TYR A 79 -6.30 -5.10 -7.43
C TYR A 79 -5.19 -4.63 -8.37
N ALA A 80 -5.39 -4.72 -9.69
CA ALA A 80 -4.37 -4.40 -10.68
C ALA A 80 -3.96 -2.92 -10.63
N THR A 81 -4.94 -2.00 -10.52
CA THR A 81 -4.69 -0.57 -10.39
C THR A 81 -3.91 -0.24 -9.12
N ASN A 82 -4.27 -0.84 -7.99
CA ASN A 82 -3.53 -0.65 -6.73
C ASN A 82 -2.12 -1.23 -6.80
N MET A 83 -1.99 -2.48 -7.26
CA MET A 83 -0.70 -3.15 -7.28
C MET A 83 0.27 -2.54 -8.28
N ALA A 84 -0.20 -2.01 -9.41
CA ALA A 84 0.66 -1.29 -10.35
C ALA A 84 1.37 -0.11 -9.66
N MET A 85 0.63 0.72 -8.92
CA MET A 85 1.19 1.84 -8.16
C MET A 85 2.02 1.39 -6.97
N PHE A 86 1.57 0.36 -6.25
CA PHE A 86 2.29 -0.17 -5.10
C PHE A 86 3.65 -0.76 -5.48
N LEU A 87 3.71 -1.58 -6.53
CA LEU A 87 4.93 -2.19 -7.06
C LEU A 87 5.92 -1.14 -7.59
N LEU A 88 5.43 0.01 -8.06
CA LEU A 88 6.27 1.12 -8.49
C LEU A 88 6.89 1.89 -7.32
N LEU A 89 6.09 2.18 -6.28
CA LEU A 89 6.48 3.11 -5.21
C LEU A 89 7.11 2.43 -3.99
N CYS A 90 6.59 1.26 -3.58
CA CYS A 90 7.03 0.59 -2.37
C CYS A 90 8.52 0.22 -2.39
N PRO A 91 9.12 -0.25 -3.51
CA PRO A 91 10.57 -0.53 -3.54
C PRO A 91 11.44 0.67 -3.22
N LEU A 92 11.02 1.88 -3.63
CA LEU A 92 11.73 3.12 -3.32
C LEU A 92 11.74 3.39 -1.81
N VAL A 93 10.60 3.20 -1.16
CA VAL A 93 10.42 3.39 0.28
C VAL A 93 11.11 2.27 1.07
N GLU A 94 10.96 1.02 0.67
CA GLU A 94 11.63 -0.14 1.27
C GLU A 94 13.15 -0.01 1.21
N LYS A 95 13.71 0.42 0.07
CA LYS A 95 15.15 0.70 -0.06
C LYS A 95 15.62 1.88 0.80
N THR A 96 14.78 2.92 0.93
CA THR A 96 15.14 4.14 1.68
C THR A 96 15.06 3.94 3.19
N TYR A 97 14.00 3.28 3.68
CA TYR A 97 13.69 3.19 5.10
C TYR A 97 13.93 1.80 5.70
N GLY A 98 14.09 0.78 4.86
CA GLY A 98 14.24 -0.62 5.25
C GLY A 98 12.91 -1.32 5.52
N VAL A 99 12.89 -2.65 5.35
CA VAL A 99 11.72 -3.52 5.49
C VAL A 99 10.95 -3.28 6.79
N GLY A 100 11.64 -3.31 7.95
CA GLY A 100 10.98 -3.22 9.25
C GLY A 100 10.26 -1.88 9.47
N ARG A 101 10.84 -0.76 9.03
CA ARG A 101 10.20 0.55 9.14
C ARG A 101 9.04 0.69 8.16
N THR A 102 9.20 0.19 6.93
CA THR A 102 8.10 0.20 5.94
C THR A 102 6.92 -0.63 6.42
N LEU A 103 7.16 -1.82 6.99
CA LEU A 103 6.10 -2.64 7.56
C LEU A 103 5.39 -1.95 8.73
N LEU A 104 6.13 -1.27 9.62
CA LEU A 104 5.53 -0.48 10.69
C LEU A 104 4.67 0.67 10.14
N MET A 105 5.15 1.39 9.12
CA MET A 105 4.39 2.45 8.46
C MET A 105 3.09 1.90 7.83
N PHE A 106 3.12 0.69 7.26
CA PHE A 106 1.91 0.02 6.77
C PHE A 106 0.94 -0.29 7.89
N ALA A 107 1.42 -0.89 8.98
CA ALA A 107 0.57 -1.25 10.11
C ALA A 107 -0.10 -0.02 10.75
N VAL A 108 0.67 1.05 10.96
CA VAL A 108 0.13 2.31 11.52
C VAL A 108 -0.84 2.96 10.56
N THR A 109 -0.52 3.01 9.26
CA THR A 109 -1.42 3.61 8.27
C THR A 109 -2.72 2.82 8.17
N ALA A 110 -2.66 1.49 8.07
CA ALA A 110 -3.84 0.63 8.07
C ALA A 110 -4.72 0.87 9.31
N LEU A 111 -4.11 0.90 10.50
CA LEU A 111 -4.85 1.18 11.73
C LEU A 111 -5.56 2.54 11.67
N ILE A 112 -4.85 3.60 11.28
CA ILE A 112 -5.41 4.95 11.23
C ILE A 112 -6.53 5.03 10.17
N THR A 113 -6.30 4.54 8.95
CA THR A 113 -7.32 4.59 7.88
C THR A 113 -8.53 3.74 8.23
N GLY A 114 -8.32 2.57 8.86
CA GLY A 114 -9.39 1.71 9.34
C GLY A 114 -10.22 2.38 10.45
N LEU A 115 -9.57 2.98 11.45
CA LEU A 115 -10.27 3.70 12.53
C LEU A 115 -11.04 4.92 12.01
N VAL A 116 -10.44 5.70 11.12
CA VAL A 116 -11.12 6.85 10.49
C VAL A 116 -12.35 6.38 9.70
N HIS A 117 -12.22 5.30 8.92
CA HIS A 117 -13.34 4.71 8.20
C HIS A 117 -14.48 4.31 9.14
N LEU A 118 -14.17 3.66 10.27
CA LEU A 118 -15.16 3.26 11.27
C LEU A 118 -15.88 4.46 11.91
N LEU A 119 -15.17 5.56 12.15
CA LEU A 119 -15.73 6.76 12.76
C LEU A 119 -16.65 7.51 11.79
N LEU A 120 -16.24 7.65 10.53
CA LEU A 120 -16.88 8.54 9.55
C LEU A 120 -17.83 7.82 8.58
N SER A 121 -17.65 6.51 8.40
CA SER A 121 -18.31 5.71 7.38
C SER A 121 -19.04 4.50 7.96
N ALA A 122 -19.96 4.78 8.88
CA ALA A 122 -20.62 3.80 9.73
C ALA A 122 -21.26 2.60 9.00
N ASN A 123 -21.81 2.87 7.81
CA ASN A 123 -22.73 1.97 7.12
C ASN A 123 -22.09 1.33 5.88
N THR A 124 -20.80 1.54 5.64
CA THR A 124 -20.09 1.00 4.49
C THR A 124 -18.87 0.19 4.91
N ALA A 125 -18.50 -0.80 4.11
CA ALA A 125 -17.24 -1.51 4.25
C ALA A 125 -16.17 -0.84 3.39
N SER A 126 -14.93 -0.82 3.88
CA SER A 126 -13.76 -0.38 3.12
C SER A 126 -12.73 -1.50 3.05
N LEU A 127 -12.10 -1.63 1.88
CA LEU A 127 -11.04 -2.58 1.58
C LEU A 127 -10.21 -2.03 0.43
N GLY A 128 -8.91 -2.30 0.45
CA GLY A 128 -7.99 -1.84 -0.60
C GLY A 128 -6.69 -1.26 -0.05
N ALA A 129 -5.63 -1.37 -0.85
CA ALA A 129 -4.31 -0.86 -0.52
C ALA A 129 -4.15 0.66 -0.78
N SER A 130 -5.18 1.33 -1.29
CA SER A 130 -5.15 2.74 -1.70
C SER A 130 -4.63 3.68 -0.59
N GLY A 131 -5.08 3.54 0.66
CA GLY A 131 -4.54 4.34 1.78
C GLY A 131 -3.03 4.18 1.98
N ILE A 132 -2.50 2.96 1.80
CA ILE A 132 -1.06 2.67 1.81
C ILE A 132 -0.37 3.31 0.59
N ILE A 133 -0.98 3.26 -0.58
CA ILE A 133 -0.43 3.83 -1.81
C ILE A 133 -0.33 5.35 -1.70
N PHE A 134 -1.34 6.03 -1.14
CA PHE A 134 -1.26 7.47 -0.87
C PHE A 134 -0.14 7.82 0.12
N MET A 135 0.03 7.02 1.18
CA MET A 135 1.17 7.15 2.09
C MET A 135 2.49 7.01 1.32
N LEU A 136 2.63 6.02 0.43
CA LEU A 136 3.83 5.77 -0.37
C LEU A 136 4.13 6.90 -1.36
N ILE A 137 3.11 7.49 -2.00
CA ILE A 137 3.27 8.62 -2.93
C ILE A 137 3.92 9.80 -2.20
N LEU A 138 3.37 10.17 -1.03
CA LEU A 138 3.87 11.32 -0.26
C LEU A 138 5.19 11.02 0.45
N LEU A 139 5.41 9.79 0.93
CA LEU A 139 6.71 9.36 1.44
C LEU A 139 7.80 9.47 0.38
N SER A 140 7.55 8.97 -0.83
CA SER A 140 8.49 9.03 -1.96
C SER A 140 8.80 10.48 -2.37
N ALA A 141 7.81 11.37 -2.24
CA ALA A 141 7.99 12.79 -2.49
C ALA A 141 8.87 13.46 -1.41
N SER A 142 8.75 13.02 -0.16
CA SER A 142 9.52 13.53 0.98
C SER A 142 10.94 12.95 1.12
N SER A 143 11.19 11.76 0.59
CA SER A 143 12.51 11.10 0.64
C SER A 143 13.52 11.70 -0.34
N THR A 144 13.05 12.42 -1.38
CA THR A 144 13.90 13.07 -2.40
C THR A 144 14.44 14.44 -1.95
N ARG A 145 14.66 14.65 -0.64
CA ARG A 145 15.06 15.95 -0.07
C ARG A 145 16.57 16.23 -0.19
N LYS A 146 17.04 16.44 -1.43
CA LYS A 146 18.16 17.36 -1.70
C LYS A 146 17.68 18.82 -1.88
N THR A 147 16.38 19.01 -2.12
CA THR A 147 15.73 20.34 -2.19
C THR A 147 14.44 20.31 -1.37
N ARG A 148 13.98 21.45 -0.82
CA ARG A 148 12.69 21.56 -0.11
C ARG A 148 11.46 21.45 -1.04
N LYS A 149 11.64 21.05 -2.30
CA LYS A 149 10.57 21.03 -3.32
C LYS A 149 10.00 19.62 -3.46
N ILE A 150 8.69 19.52 -3.46
CA ILE A 150 7.96 18.28 -3.76
C ILE A 150 7.96 18.11 -5.30
N PRO A 151 8.35 16.94 -5.85
CA PRO A 151 8.27 16.71 -7.29
C PRO A 151 6.83 16.86 -7.80
N LEU A 152 6.60 17.79 -8.73
CA LEU A 152 5.28 18.01 -9.32
C LEU A 152 4.73 16.72 -9.97
N THR A 153 5.60 15.88 -10.51
CA THR A 153 5.25 14.57 -11.06
C THR A 153 4.55 13.68 -10.04
N LEU A 154 5.03 13.61 -8.79
CA LEU A 154 4.40 12.80 -7.74
C LEU A 154 3.10 13.42 -7.24
N LEU A 155 3.00 14.76 -7.22
CA LEU A 155 1.75 15.44 -6.91
C LEU A 155 0.68 15.15 -7.98
N LEU A 156 1.06 15.21 -9.26
CA LEU A 156 0.16 14.88 -10.38
C LEU A 156 -0.26 13.41 -10.33
N VAL A 157 0.66 12.49 -10.03
CA VAL A 157 0.33 11.07 -9.80
C VAL A 157 -0.69 10.92 -8.66
N ALA A 158 -0.51 11.61 -7.54
CA ALA A 158 -1.47 11.60 -6.43
C ALA A 158 -2.87 12.07 -6.88
N VAL A 159 -2.93 13.19 -7.60
CA VAL A 159 -4.18 13.77 -8.10
C VAL A 159 -4.87 12.85 -9.12
N ILE A 160 -4.12 12.28 -10.07
CA ILE A 160 -4.67 11.37 -11.09
C ILE A 160 -5.13 10.06 -10.45
N TYR A 161 -4.34 9.50 -9.55
CA TYR A 161 -4.70 8.27 -8.83
C TYR A 161 -5.94 8.49 -7.96
N MET A 162 -6.06 9.64 -7.28
CA MET A 162 -7.30 10.07 -6.63
C MET A 162 -8.45 10.18 -7.64
N GLY A 163 -8.17 10.75 -8.82
CA GLY A 163 -9.11 10.96 -9.93
C GLY A 163 -9.66 9.69 -10.59
N GLN A 164 -8.96 8.56 -10.53
CA GLN A 164 -9.50 7.30 -11.04
C GLN A 164 -10.58 6.71 -10.14
N GLU A 165 -10.56 7.01 -8.84
CA GLU A 165 -11.68 6.72 -7.93
C GLU A 165 -12.84 7.71 -8.12
N ILE A 166 -12.56 8.90 -8.66
CA ILE A 166 -13.56 9.93 -8.99
C ILE A 166 -14.50 9.46 -10.13
N VAL A 167 -14.10 8.53 -11.01
CA VAL A 167 -15.02 8.01 -12.04
C VAL A 167 -16.15 7.14 -11.43
N GLY A 168 -15.97 6.66 -10.19
CA GLY A 168 -17.04 6.05 -9.39
C GLY A 168 -18.04 7.07 -8.79
N ILE A 169 -17.79 8.39 -8.88
CA ILE A 169 -18.54 9.46 -8.17
C ILE A 169 -19.97 9.65 -8.63
N PHE A 170 -20.38 9.15 -9.80
CA PHE A 170 -21.81 9.12 -10.10
C PHE A 170 -22.60 8.18 -9.16
N GLN A 171 -21.92 7.45 -8.27
CA GLN A 171 -22.45 6.66 -7.16
C GLN A 171 -21.84 7.12 -5.81
N LYS A 172 -22.35 8.21 -5.23
CA LYS A 172 -22.47 8.50 -3.77
C LYS A 172 -21.35 8.20 -2.72
N ASP A 173 -20.07 8.02 -3.04
CA ASP A 173 -19.06 7.65 -2.01
C ASP A 173 -17.93 8.68 -1.75
N ASN A 174 -18.23 9.77 -1.02
CA ASN A 174 -17.23 10.78 -0.58
C ASN A 174 -16.30 10.30 0.56
N VAL A 175 -16.59 9.18 1.22
CA VAL A 175 -15.86 8.79 2.45
C VAL A 175 -14.60 7.96 2.16
N SER A 176 -14.60 7.20 1.06
CA SER A 176 -13.42 6.46 0.60
C SER A 176 -12.24 7.43 0.35
N GLN A 177 -12.53 8.59 -0.23
CA GLN A 177 -11.56 9.65 -0.52
C GLN A 177 -10.88 10.21 0.75
N LEU A 178 -11.58 10.22 1.89
CA LEU A 178 -11.02 10.71 3.14
C LEU A 178 -10.02 9.73 3.74
N ALA A 179 -10.28 8.42 3.66
CA ALA A 179 -9.31 7.41 4.08
C ALA A 179 -8.01 7.52 3.28
N HIS A 180 -8.10 7.87 1.99
CA HIS A 180 -6.95 8.10 1.12
C HIS A 180 -6.15 9.36 1.49
N LEU A 181 -6.85 10.47 1.76
CA LEU A 181 -6.21 11.69 2.25
C LEU A 181 -5.48 11.45 3.58
N ILE A 182 -6.10 10.72 4.50
CA ILE A 182 -5.49 10.36 5.79
C ILE A 182 -4.26 9.46 5.61
N GLY A 183 -4.32 8.48 4.70
CA GLY A 183 -3.16 7.68 4.32
C GLY A 183 -2.01 8.57 3.83
N GLY A 184 -2.33 9.55 3.00
CA GLY A 184 -1.38 10.55 2.54
C GLY A 184 -0.76 11.40 3.68
N LEU A 185 -1.58 11.86 4.62
CA LEU A 185 -1.12 12.60 5.79
C LEU A 185 -0.20 11.75 6.69
N CYS A 186 -0.46 10.45 6.83
CA CYS A 186 0.46 9.53 7.49
C CYS A 186 1.82 9.52 6.78
N GLY A 187 1.83 9.47 5.44
CA GLY A 187 3.06 9.53 4.65
C GLY A 187 3.87 10.81 4.87
N LEU A 188 3.21 11.97 4.91
CA LEU A 188 3.86 13.24 5.24
C LEU A 188 4.43 13.25 6.66
N GLY A 189 3.66 12.77 7.64
CA GLY A 189 4.08 12.68 9.03
C GLY A 189 5.32 11.79 9.20
N PHE A 190 5.31 10.59 8.63
CA PHE A 190 6.46 9.69 8.64
C PHE A 190 7.68 10.29 7.94
N GLY A 191 7.49 10.91 6.78
CA GLY A 191 8.55 11.59 6.07
C GLY A 191 9.22 12.66 6.94
N LEU A 192 8.46 13.47 7.69
CA LEU A 192 9.03 14.49 8.58
C LEU A 192 9.77 13.88 9.78
N LEU A 193 9.22 12.83 10.40
CA LEU A 193 9.76 12.22 11.61
C LEU A 193 11.01 11.36 11.35
N LEU A 194 11.00 10.55 10.30
CA LEU A 194 12.06 9.59 10.02
C LEU A 194 13.27 10.22 9.31
N THR A 195 13.07 11.29 8.52
CA THR A 195 14.19 12.05 7.95
C THR A 195 14.99 12.80 9.01
N LYS A 196 14.35 13.28 10.10
CA LYS A 196 15.05 14.03 11.17
C LYS A 196 16.10 13.18 11.89
N LYS A 197 15.94 11.85 11.91
CA LYS A 197 16.85 10.90 12.57
C LYS A 197 18.10 10.55 11.75
N GLN A 198 18.13 10.89 10.45
CA GLN A 198 19.30 10.64 9.57
C GLN A 198 20.27 11.84 9.50
N ASN A 199 19.92 12.99 10.09
CA ASN A 199 20.75 14.21 10.11
C ASN A 199 21.49 14.43 11.44
N HIS A 200 21.63 13.39 12.25
CA HIS A 200 22.42 13.35 13.49
C HIS A 200 23.28 12.08 13.48
#